data_AF-A0A7J9N6T1-F1
#
_entry.id   AF-A0A7J9N6T1-F1
#
_cell.length_a   1.000
_cell.length_b   1.000
_cell.length_c   1.000
_cell.angle_alpha   90.00
_cell.angle_beta   90.00
_cell.angle_gamma   90.00
#
_symmetry.space_group_name_H-M   'P 1'
#
loop_
_entity.id
_entity.type
_entity.pdbx_description
1 polymer ?
#
loop_
_entity_poly.entity_id
_entity_poly.type
_entity_poly.pdbx_seq_one_letter_code
_entity_poly.pdbx_strand_id
1 'polypeptide(L)'
;MVPDEILYRCGDFDWVPLLRIWRAVGYTYLLLLRQYRSRQFIPTTQGLAQCEFSYKDDNYKRKIREMSNAWKKVHRMKRFTMGAMTTPEYYEWWSKRINDNIPGLREECIRSIEEHLQVVPSELEIIKQDIEKRSSELGKKIEQLEEEKIRLGLDVDIHKLEAEKLRKGKNKAKEDLDSLKMDYNKLR
;
A
#
# COMPACT_ATOMS: atom_id res chain seq x y z
N MET A 1 4.90 7.57 -23.71
CA MET A 1 3.52 7.68 -23.19
C MET A 1 3.51 8.77 -22.13
N VAL A 2 2.56 9.71 -22.18
CA VAL A 2 2.37 10.71 -21.12
C VAL A 2 1.55 10.05 -20.01
N PRO A 3 1.96 10.14 -18.73
CA PRO A 3 1.21 9.53 -17.64
C PRO A 3 -0.23 10.11 -17.56
N ASP A 4 -1.21 9.21 -17.42
CA ASP A 4 -2.63 9.53 -17.28
C ASP A 4 -3.01 9.91 -15.86
N GLU A 5 -2.09 9.79 -14.91
CA GLU A 5 -2.26 10.24 -13.53
C GLU A 5 -1.32 11.39 -13.26
N ILE A 6 -1.80 12.41 -12.55
CA ILE A 6 -0.98 13.54 -12.21
C ILE A 6 -1.17 13.90 -10.73
N LEU A 7 -0.06 14.27 -10.11
CA LEU A 7 0.07 14.48 -8.67
C LEU A 7 -0.38 15.90 -8.31
N TYR A 8 -1.41 16.04 -7.48
CA TYR A 8 -2.03 17.34 -7.21
C TYR A 8 -1.96 17.83 -5.77
N ARG A 9 -1.84 16.93 -4.80
CA ARG A 9 -1.81 17.25 -3.36
C ARG A 9 -0.86 16.32 -2.62
N CYS A 10 -0.25 16.82 -1.56
CA CYS A 10 0.76 16.13 -0.76
C CYS A 10 0.40 16.30 0.72
N GLY A 11 -0.15 15.26 1.36
CA GLY A 11 -0.71 15.37 2.71
C GLY A 11 -1.74 16.50 2.80
N ASP A 12 -1.55 17.39 3.79
CA ASP A 12 -2.42 18.56 4.02
C ASP A 12 -2.03 19.78 3.17
N PHE A 13 -0.99 19.67 2.34
CA PHE A 13 -0.58 20.77 1.45
C PHE A 13 -1.35 20.72 0.14
N ASP A 14 -2.11 21.78 -0.15
CA ASP A 14 -2.83 21.99 -1.42
C ASP A 14 -1.93 22.18 -2.65
N TRP A 15 -0.62 22.03 -2.48
CA TRP A 15 0.39 22.12 -3.53
C TRP A 15 1.51 21.13 -3.27
N VAL A 16 2.39 20.96 -4.25
CA VAL A 16 3.46 19.97 -4.23
C VAL A 16 4.76 20.64 -3.81
N PRO A 17 5.27 20.41 -2.60
CA PRO A 17 6.48 21.05 -2.15
C PRO A 17 7.73 20.42 -2.80
N LEU A 18 8.42 21.16 -3.66
CA LEU A 18 9.63 20.72 -4.33
C LEU A 18 10.86 21.19 -3.54
N LEU A 19 11.66 20.22 -3.08
CA LEU A 19 12.93 20.48 -2.41
C LEU A 19 14.01 20.70 -3.47
N ARG A 20 14.60 21.91 -3.51
CA ARG A 20 15.77 22.22 -4.35
C ARG A 20 17.01 22.31 -3.47
N ILE A 21 18.19 22.28 -4.08
CA ILE A 21 19.51 22.26 -3.43
C ILE A 21 19.68 23.36 -2.35
N TRP A 22 19.02 24.51 -2.50
CA TRP A 22 19.17 25.66 -1.60
C TRP A 22 17.88 26.12 -0.90
N ARG A 23 16.70 25.71 -1.39
CA ARG A 23 15.40 26.20 -0.96
C ARG A 23 14.30 25.20 -1.32
N ALA A 24 13.22 25.16 -0.56
CA ALA A 24 11.98 24.53 -1.00
C ALA A 24 11.08 25.56 -1.70
N VAL A 25 10.34 25.15 -2.73
CA VAL A 25 9.31 25.96 -3.38
C VAL A 25 8.02 25.16 -3.47
N GLY A 26 6.90 25.78 -3.12
CA GLY A 26 5.58 25.19 -3.38
C GLY A 26 5.27 25.23 -4.88
N TYR A 27 5.05 24.08 -5.48
CA TYR A 27 4.61 23.99 -6.87
C TYR A 27 3.10 23.80 -6.91
N THR A 28 2.38 24.81 -7.38
CA THR A 28 0.92 24.74 -7.55
C THR A 28 0.62 23.86 -8.77
N TYR A 29 0.25 22.60 -8.52
CA TYR A 29 -0.21 21.65 -9.54
C TYR A 29 -1.30 22.23 -10.45
N LEU A 30 -2.09 23.12 -9.87
CA LEU A 30 -3.11 23.85 -10.55
C LEU A 30 -2.60 24.69 -11.76
N LEU A 31 -1.34 25.11 -11.75
CA LEU A 31 -0.69 25.75 -12.91
C LEU A 31 -0.37 24.74 -14.05
N LEU A 32 -0.21 23.44 -13.76
CA LEU A 32 0.00 22.40 -14.79
C LEU A 32 -1.28 22.09 -15.56
N LEU A 33 -2.44 22.08 -14.89
CA LEU A 33 -3.72 21.82 -15.58
C LEU A 33 -3.94 22.82 -16.74
N ARG A 34 -3.45 24.06 -16.60
CA ARG A 34 -3.41 25.08 -17.66
C ARG A 34 -2.55 24.68 -18.86
N GLN A 35 -1.42 24.01 -18.64
CA GLN A 35 -0.53 23.53 -19.71
C GLN A 35 -1.11 22.33 -20.46
N TYR A 36 -1.87 21.48 -19.77
CA TYR A 36 -2.54 20.31 -20.35
C TYR A 36 -3.93 20.61 -20.94
N ARG A 37 -4.30 21.90 -21.07
CA ARG A 37 -5.60 22.38 -21.59
C ARG A 37 -6.82 21.86 -20.82
N SER A 38 -6.63 21.36 -19.59
CA SER A 38 -7.73 21.03 -18.68
C SER A 38 -8.28 22.32 -18.04
N ARG A 39 -9.56 22.31 -17.62
CA ARG A 39 -10.35 23.42 -17.04
C ARG A 39 -9.48 24.56 -16.46
N GLN A 40 -9.66 25.78 -16.96
CA GLN A 40 -8.98 26.97 -16.43
C GLN A 40 -9.71 27.42 -15.15
N PHE A 41 -9.01 27.44 -14.02
CA PHE A 41 -9.56 27.89 -12.74
C PHE A 41 -8.52 28.79 -12.04
N ILE A 42 -8.96 29.51 -11.01
CA ILE A 42 -8.11 30.41 -10.21
C ILE A 42 -7.32 29.54 -9.21
N PRO A 43 -5.98 29.45 -9.31
CA PRO A 43 -5.20 28.62 -8.41
C PRO A 43 -5.23 29.16 -6.97
N THR A 44 -5.40 28.27 -6.00
CA THR A 44 -5.20 28.59 -4.58
C THR A 44 -3.73 28.91 -4.33
N THR A 45 -3.42 30.19 -4.12
CA THR A 45 -2.08 30.64 -3.71
C THR A 45 -1.96 30.81 -2.19
N GLN A 46 -3.06 30.62 -1.45
CA GLN A 46 -3.07 30.67 0.00
C GLN A 46 -2.14 29.59 0.55
N GLY A 47 -1.21 29.98 1.42
CA GLY A 47 -0.22 29.08 2.00
C GLY A 47 0.98 28.73 1.11
N LEU A 48 1.01 29.16 -0.16
CA LEU A 48 2.19 28.97 -1.04
C LEU A 48 3.48 29.48 -0.40
N ALA A 49 3.41 30.66 0.23
CA ALA A 49 4.50 31.26 0.98
C ALA A 49 4.97 30.41 2.17
N GLN A 50 4.10 29.58 2.75
CA GLN A 50 4.43 28.71 3.88
C GLN A 50 5.29 27.52 3.44
N CYS A 51 5.21 27.11 2.17
CA CYS A 51 6.07 26.06 1.63
C CYS A 51 7.35 26.55 0.96
N GLU A 52 7.54 27.86 0.87
CA GLU A 52 8.84 28.42 0.56
C GLU A 52 9.68 28.57 1.83
N PHE A 53 10.83 27.90 1.89
CA PHE A 53 11.78 28.09 2.99
C PHE A 53 13.21 27.83 2.56
N SER A 54 14.16 28.53 3.20
CA SER A 54 15.59 28.37 2.91
C SER A 54 16.23 27.37 3.86
N TYR A 55 17.27 26.66 3.41
CA TYR A 55 18.04 25.79 4.31
C TYR A 55 18.92 26.55 5.32
N LYS A 56 18.98 27.87 5.20
CA LYS A 56 19.65 28.74 6.17
C LYS A 56 18.73 29.11 7.33
N ASP A 57 17.43 28.82 7.25
CA ASP A 57 16.47 29.14 8.31
C ASP A 57 16.59 28.12 9.46
N ASP A 58 16.61 28.57 10.72
CA ASP A 58 16.83 27.69 11.89
C ASP A 58 15.83 26.53 12.00
N ASN A 59 14.64 26.67 11.40
CA ASN A 59 13.58 25.66 11.43
C ASN A 59 13.53 24.73 10.18
N TYR A 60 14.53 24.78 9.30
CA TYR A 60 14.47 24.06 8.01
C TYR A 60 14.33 22.53 8.19
N LYS A 61 15.00 21.94 9.19
CA LYS A 61 14.96 20.48 9.43
C LYS A 61 13.54 19.98 9.76
N ARG A 62 12.77 20.78 10.49
CA ARG A 62 11.37 20.47 10.84
C ARG A 62 10.50 20.52 9.59
N LYS A 63 10.63 21.59 8.80
CA LYS A 63 9.92 21.76 7.54
C LYS A 63 10.23 20.65 6.53
N ILE A 64 11.49 20.22 6.41
CA ILE A 64 11.87 19.06 5.58
C ILE A 64 11.16 17.79 6.06
N ARG A 65 11.11 17.55 7.37
CA ARG A 65 10.45 16.37 7.93
C ARG A 65 8.94 16.38 7.67
N GLU A 66 8.29 17.53 7.85
CA GLU A 66 6.87 17.74 7.55
C GLU A 66 6.57 17.47 6.08
N MET A 67 7.34 18.08 5.17
CA MET A 67 7.22 17.82 3.73
C MET A 67 7.48 16.35 3.40
N SER A 68 8.56 15.76 3.91
CA SER A 68 8.89 14.35 3.66
C SER A 68 7.78 13.41 4.13
N ASN A 69 7.14 13.71 5.26
CA ASN A 69 6.00 12.95 5.74
C ASN A 69 4.75 13.17 4.88
N ALA A 70 4.51 14.40 4.41
CA ALA A 70 3.44 14.68 3.47
C ALA A 70 3.64 13.92 2.14
N TRP A 71 4.88 13.79 1.66
CA TRP A 71 5.25 13.02 0.46
C TRP A 71 5.01 11.52 0.60
N LYS A 72 4.74 11.00 1.81
CA LYS A 72 4.27 9.61 2.00
C LYS A 72 2.77 9.47 1.70
N LYS A 73 2.02 10.57 1.73
CA LYS A 73 0.59 10.65 1.46
C LYS A 73 0.35 11.48 0.20
N VAL A 74 0.62 10.86 -0.94
CA VAL A 74 0.46 11.52 -2.23
C VAL A 74 -0.95 11.29 -2.76
N HIS A 75 -1.62 12.37 -3.13
CA HIS A 75 -2.90 12.30 -3.82
C HIS A 75 -2.68 12.53 -5.32
N ARG A 76 -3.16 11.57 -6.11
CA ARG A 76 -3.11 11.59 -7.58
C ARG A 76 -4.51 11.68 -8.13
N MET A 77 -4.65 12.39 -9.24
CA MET A 77 -5.90 12.53 -9.97
C MET A 77 -5.69 12.00 -11.37
N LYS A 78 -6.66 11.22 -11.86
CA LYS A 78 -6.69 10.80 -13.26
C LYS A 78 -6.90 12.02 -14.15
N ARG A 79 -6.15 12.12 -15.24
CA ARG A 79 -6.26 13.18 -16.24
C ARG A 79 -7.61 13.05 -16.92
N PHE A 80 -8.57 13.87 -16.52
CA PHE A 80 -9.86 13.92 -17.18
C PHE A 80 -9.72 14.53 -18.57
N THR A 81 -10.23 13.84 -19.59
CA THR A 81 -10.53 14.40 -20.91
C THR A 81 -11.81 15.23 -20.83
N MET A 82 -11.87 16.18 -19.89
CA MET A 82 -13.01 17.08 -19.77
C MET A 82 -12.88 18.14 -20.86
N GLY A 83 -13.89 18.28 -21.73
CA GLY A 83 -13.92 19.30 -22.78
C GLY A 83 -13.61 20.69 -22.23
N ALA A 84 -13.08 21.57 -23.08
CA ALA A 84 -12.63 22.91 -22.73
C ALA A 84 -13.75 23.74 -22.07
N MET A 85 -13.88 23.61 -20.75
CA MET A 85 -14.76 24.41 -19.92
C MET A 85 -13.89 25.51 -19.31
N THR A 86 -13.70 26.59 -20.06
CA THR A 86 -13.35 27.89 -19.47
C THR A 86 -14.60 28.36 -18.76
N THR A 87 -14.60 28.40 -17.44
CA THR A 87 -15.74 28.94 -16.73
C THR A 87 -15.78 30.46 -16.96
N PRO A 88 -16.95 31.10 -17.15
CA PRO A 88 -17.04 32.53 -17.47
C PRO A 88 -16.29 33.44 -16.48
N GLU A 89 -16.18 33.00 -15.23
CA GLU A 89 -15.52 33.66 -14.13
C GLU A 89 -14.00 33.79 -14.36
N TYR A 90 -13.41 32.88 -15.14
CA TYR A 90 -11.99 32.98 -15.49
C TYR A 90 -11.70 34.20 -16.36
N TYR A 91 -12.56 34.47 -17.35
CA TYR A 91 -12.40 35.64 -18.21
C TYR A 91 -12.62 36.93 -17.44
N GLU A 92 -13.64 36.96 -16.57
CA GLU A 92 -13.84 38.11 -15.69
C GLU A 92 -12.67 38.35 -14.75
N TRP A 93 -12.11 37.30 -14.13
CA TRP A 93 -10.92 37.40 -13.29
C TRP A 93 -9.72 37.90 -14.09
N TRP A 94 -9.49 37.36 -15.28
CA TRP A 94 -8.36 37.74 -16.14
C TRP A 94 -8.46 39.20 -16.59
N SER A 95 -9.64 39.65 -17.00
CA SER A 95 -9.90 41.04 -17.40
C SER A 95 -9.79 42.04 -16.25
N LYS A 96 -9.98 41.61 -14.99
CA LYS A 96 -9.89 42.45 -13.80
C LYS A 96 -8.45 42.57 -13.24
N ARG A 97 -7.45 41.89 -13.81
CA ARG A 97 -6.06 41.96 -13.33
C ARG A 97 -5.37 43.26 -13.74
N ILE A 98 -5.42 44.25 -12.85
CA ILE A 98 -4.38 45.26 -12.67
C ILE A 98 -3.64 44.85 -11.39
N ASN A 99 -2.30 44.91 -11.41
CA ASN A 99 -1.37 44.45 -10.36
C ASN A 99 -1.98 44.40 -8.94
N ASP A 100 -1.91 43.22 -8.33
CA ASP A 100 -2.13 42.90 -6.91
C ASP A 100 -3.57 42.97 -6.38
N ASN A 101 -4.19 41.78 -6.27
CA ASN A 101 -4.72 41.15 -5.05
C ASN A 101 -5.61 39.96 -5.42
N ILE A 102 -5.34 38.79 -4.81
CA ILE A 102 -6.07 37.54 -5.06
C ILE A 102 -7.24 37.45 -4.08
N PRO A 103 -8.51 37.44 -4.54
CA PRO A 103 -9.64 37.15 -3.67
C PRO A 103 -9.56 35.71 -3.17
N GLY A 104 -9.82 35.48 -1.89
CA GLY A 104 -9.93 34.14 -1.32
C GLY A 104 -11.06 33.33 -1.99
N LEU A 105 -10.92 32.00 -1.94
CA LEU A 105 -11.87 31.05 -2.53
C LEU A 105 -13.30 31.26 -1.99
N ARG A 106 -14.32 31.10 -2.84
CA ARG A 106 -15.71 30.94 -2.39
C ARG A 106 -15.98 29.48 -2.05
N GLU A 107 -16.74 29.24 -0.98
CA GLU A 107 -17.16 27.95 -0.41
C GLU A 107 -17.69 26.93 -1.44
N GLU A 108 -18.31 27.42 -2.51
CA GLU A 108 -18.88 26.60 -3.60
C GLU A 108 -17.79 25.91 -4.44
N CYS A 109 -16.64 26.55 -4.63
CA CYS A 109 -15.50 25.96 -5.34
C CYS A 109 -14.87 24.84 -4.51
N ILE A 110 -14.78 24.99 -3.19
CA ILE A 110 -14.24 23.97 -2.26
C ILE A 110 -15.09 22.70 -2.34
N ARG A 111 -16.41 22.84 -2.18
CA ARG A 111 -17.37 21.72 -2.24
C ARG A 111 -17.32 20.99 -3.58
N SER A 112 -17.30 21.73 -4.69
CA SER A 112 -17.18 21.11 -6.01
C SER A 112 -15.86 20.37 -6.21
N ILE A 113 -14.74 20.87 -5.69
CA ILE A 113 -13.45 20.21 -5.77
C ILE A 113 -13.47 18.93 -4.91
N GLU A 114 -13.93 19.00 -3.66
CA GLU A 114 -14.03 17.82 -2.78
C GLU A 114 -14.97 16.73 -3.33
N GLU A 115 -16.12 17.12 -3.90
CA GLU A 115 -17.08 16.18 -4.52
C GLU A 115 -16.51 15.48 -5.75
N HIS A 116 -15.69 16.16 -6.56
CA HIS A 116 -15.02 15.55 -7.73
C HIS A 116 -13.70 14.84 -7.38
N LEU A 117 -13.16 15.09 -6.19
CA LEU A 117 -11.97 14.47 -5.61
C LEU A 117 -12.31 13.28 -4.72
N GLN A 118 -13.53 12.74 -4.78
CA GLN A 118 -13.90 11.51 -4.07
C GLN A 118 -12.78 10.49 -4.29
N VAL A 119 -12.01 10.25 -3.21
CA VAL A 119 -10.71 9.61 -3.25
C VAL A 119 -10.94 8.18 -3.71
N VAL A 120 -10.86 7.97 -5.02
CA VAL A 120 -10.83 6.64 -5.60
C VAL A 120 -9.58 6.01 -5.01
N PRO A 121 -9.71 4.92 -4.23
CA PRO A 121 -8.55 4.23 -3.70
C PRO A 121 -7.67 3.90 -4.90
N SER A 122 -6.40 4.32 -4.83
CA SER A 122 -5.48 4.09 -5.92
C SER A 122 -5.44 2.58 -6.23
N GLU A 123 -5.26 2.21 -7.50
CA GLU A 123 -5.15 0.79 -7.88
C GLU A 123 -4.08 0.07 -7.01
N LEU A 124 -3.03 0.80 -6.60
CA LEU A 124 -1.99 0.33 -5.69
C LEU A 124 -2.49 0.04 -4.26
N GLU A 125 -3.43 0.84 -3.75
CA GLU A 125 -4.02 0.63 -2.42
C GLU A 125 -4.95 -0.59 -2.41
N ILE A 126 -5.69 -0.79 -3.51
CA ILE A 126 -6.50 -2.00 -3.73
C ILE A 126 -5.60 -3.23 -3.82
N ILE A 127 -4.53 -3.17 -4.61
CA ILE A 127 -3.55 -4.26 -4.74
C ILE A 127 -2.87 -4.57 -3.40
N LYS A 128 -2.51 -3.53 -2.63
CA LYS A 128 -1.89 -3.71 -1.32
C LYS A 128 -2.81 -4.48 -0.36
N GLN A 129 -4.09 -4.11 -0.30
CA GLN A 129 -5.07 -4.81 0.54
C GLN A 129 -5.27 -6.27 0.08
N ASP A 130 -5.29 -6.55 -1.22
CA ASP A 130 -5.39 -7.92 -1.73
C ASP A 130 -4.16 -8.76 -1.36
N ILE A 131 -2.95 -8.18 -1.43
CA ILE A 131 -1.71 -8.84 -0.99
C ILE A 131 -1.74 -9.15 0.51
N GLU A 132 -2.17 -8.20 1.34
CA GLU A 132 -2.29 -8.40 2.79
C GLU A 132 -3.33 -9.48 3.13
N LYS A 133 -4.43 -9.54 2.40
CA LYS A 133 -5.44 -10.60 2.57
C LYS A 133 -4.88 -11.98 2.20
N ARG A 134 -4.25 -12.10 1.03
CA ARG A 134 -3.64 -13.36 0.56
C ARG A 134 -2.52 -13.83 1.47
N SER A 135 -1.71 -12.92 2.01
CA SER A 135 -0.64 -13.29 2.94
C SER A 135 -1.19 -13.85 4.26
N SER A 136 -2.29 -13.28 4.77
CA SER A 136 -2.99 -13.83 5.94
C SER A 136 -3.58 -15.21 5.68
N GLU A 137 -4.21 -15.41 4.52
CA GLU A 137 -4.75 -16.73 4.13
C GLU A 137 -3.66 -17.79 3.98
N LEU A 138 -2.51 -17.43 3.39
CA LEU A 138 -1.35 -18.31 3.30
C LEU A 138 -0.77 -18.63 4.67
N GLY A 139 -0.70 -17.65 5.58
CA GLY A 139 -0.26 -17.87 6.96
C GLY A 139 -1.09 -18.93 7.67
N LYS A 140 -2.42 -18.85 7.57
CA LYS A 140 -3.33 -19.86 8.15
C LYS A 140 -3.16 -21.26 7.55
N LYS A 141 -2.91 -21.34 6.24
CA LYS A 141 -2.63 -22.63 5.57
C LYS A 141 -1.30 -23.24 6.02
N ILE A 142 -0.27 -22.42 6.24
CA ILE A 142 1.02 -22.89 6.75
C ILE A 142 0.84 -23.48 8.15
N GLU A 143 0.14 -22.77 9.04
CA GLU A 143 -0.14 -23.24 10.40
C GLU A 143 -0.90 -24.58 10.40
N GLN A 144 -1.94 -24.70 9.57
CA GLN A 144 -2.67 -25.97 9.40
C GLN A 144 -1.77 -27.10 8.92
N LEU A 145 -0.91 -26.86 7.93
CA LEU A 145 0.01 -27.88 7.42
C LEU A 145 1.06 -28.29 8.45
N GLU A 146 1.50 -27.36 9.32
CA GLU A 146 2.41 -27.65 10.42
C GLU A 146 1.75 -28.56 11.47
N GLU A 147 0.49 -28.30 11.82
CA GLU A 147 -0.30 -29.17 12.71
C GLU A 147 -0.49 -30.58 12.11
N GLU A 148 -0.86 -30.67 10.83
CA GLU A 148 -1.03 -31.96 10.15
C GLU A 148 0.28 -32.75 10.08
N LYS A 149 1.41 -32.07 9.84
CA LYS A 149 2.73 -32.68 9.83
C LYS A 149 3.08 -33.27 11.20
N ILE A 150 2.78 -32.57 12.30
CA ILE A 150 3.01 -33.08 13.66
C ILE A 150 2.16 -34.34 13.91
N ARG A 151 0.86 -34.30 13.55
CA ARG A 151 -0.04 -35.44 13.70
C ARG A 151 0.45 -36.67 12.94
N LEU A 152 0.82 -36.50 11.67
CA LEU A 152 1.36 -37.60 10.86
C LEU A 152 2.69 -38.13 11.40
N GLY A 153 3.53 -37.27 11.96
CA GLY A 153 4.77 -37.69 12.63
C GLY A 153 4.48 -38.63 13.80
N LEU A 154 3.48 -38.31 14.63
CA LEU A 154 3.05 -39.16 15.75
C LEU A 154 2.50 -40.51 15.26
N ASP A 155 1.66 -40.52 14.21
CA ASP A 155 1.11 -41.76 13.65
C ASP A 155 2.22 -42.69 13.11
N VAL A 156 3.24 -42.12 12.47
CA VAL A 156 4.41 -42.88 12.01
C VAL A 156 5.16 -43.53 13.17
N ASP A 157 5.35 -42.80 14.28
CA ASP A 157 6.01 -43.33 15.47
C ASP A 157 5.19 -44.44 16.14
N ILE A 158 3.86 -44.30 16.20
CA ILE A 158 2.95 -45.34 16.71
C ILE A 158 3.08 -46.61 15.87
N HIS A 159 2.95 -46.50 14.54
CA HIS A 159 3.07 -47.66 13.66
C HIS A 159 4.43 -48.33 13.72
N LYS A 160 5.50 -47.55 13.91
CA LYS A 160 6.85 -48.08 14.12
C LYS A 160 6.95 -48.90 15.40
N LEU A 161 6.35 -48.43 16.50
CA LEU A 161 6.30 -49.14 17.78
C LEU A 161 5.51 -50.46 17.66
N GLU A 162 4.35 -50.42 16.99
CA GLU A 162 3.52 -51.60 16.73
C GLU A 162 4.26 -52.66 15.91
N ALA A 163 4.93 -52.23 14.83
CA ALA A 163 5.72 -53.13 13.99
C ALA A 163 6.87 -53.78 14.77
N GLU A 164 7.54 -53.03 15.65
CA GLU A 164 8.60 -53.58 16.50
C GLU A 164 8.05 -54.61 17.51
N LYS A 165 6.88 -54.35 18.10
CA LYS A 165 6.19 -55.29 19.00
C LYS A 165 5.80 -56.58 18.29
N LEU A 166 5.23 -56.48 17.09
CA LEU A 166 4.89 -57.63 16.25
C LEU A 166 6.15 -58.44 15.86
N ARG A 167 7.26 -57.77 15.54
CA ARG A 167 8.54 -58.44 15.23
C ARG A 167 9.05 -59.23 16.43
N LYS A 168 9.02 -58.65 17.63
CA LYS A 168 9.42 -59.33 18.88
C LYS A 168 8.53 -60.55 19.14
N GLY A 169 7.21 -60.42 19.00
CA GLY A 169 6.27 -61.53 19.15
C GLY A 169 6.52 -62.66 18.14
N LYS A 170 6.77 -62.33 16.87
CA LYS A 170 7.06 -63.31 15.82
C LYS A 170 8.36 -64.07 16.07
N ASN A 171 9.41 -63.40 16.54
CA ASN A 171 10.67 -64.05 16.89
C ASN A 171 10.49 -65.05 18.03
N LYS A 172 9.76 -64.67 19.10
CA LYS A 172 9.46 -65.56 20.22
C LYS A 172 8.65 -66.78 19.78
N ALA A 173 7.58 -66.60 19.01
CA ALA A 173 6.78 -67.71 18.50
C ALA A 173 7.59 -68.67 17.62
N LYS A 174 8.58 -68.15 16.89
CA LYS A 174 9.52 -68.97 16.10
C LYS A 174 10.47 -69.79 16.98
N GLU A 175 11.05 -69.19 18.02
CA GLU A 175 11.89 -69.88 19.01
C GLU A 175 11.11 -71.00 19.73
N ASP A 176 9.86 -70.73 20.12
CA ASP A 176 8.97 -71.70 20.75
C ASP A 176 8.65 -72.88 19.81
N LEU A 177 8.39 -72.60 18.53
CA LEU A 177 8.16 -73.62 17.49
C LEU A 177 9.40 -74.48 17.26
N ASP A 178 10.59 -73.88 17.16
CA ASP A 178 11.85 -74.59 16.97
C ASP A 178 12.16 -75.50 18.17
N SER A 179 11.87 -75.04 19.39
CA SER A 179 11.99 -75.83 20.63
C SER A 179 11.05 -77.03 20.63
N LEU A 180 9.76 -76.82 20.31
CA LEU A 180 8.76 -77.88 20.23
C LEU A 180 9.14 -78.95 19.19
N LYS A 181 9.70 -78.51 18.05
CA LYS A 181 10.17 -79.40 16.99
C LYS A 181 11.35 -80.26 17.45
N MET A 182 12.27 -79.70 18.24
CA MET A 182 13.37 -80.48 18.83
C MET A 182 12.86 -81.53 19.83
N ASP A 183 11.90 -81.18 20.68
CA ASP A 183 11.36 -82.11 21.68
C ASP A 183 10.57 -83.25 21.03
N TYR A 184 9.78 -82.97 19.99
CA TYR A 184 9.10 -84.01 19.22
C TYR A 184 10.08 -85.01 18.59
N ASN A 185 11.20 -84.54 18.05
CA ASN A 185 12.22 -85.41 17.45
C ASN A 185 12.92 -86.33 18.46
N LYS A 186 12.95 -85.98 19.75
CA LYS A 186 13.52 -86.84 20.81
C LYS A 186 12.58 -87.96 21.26
N LEU A 187 11.29 -87.84 20.97
CA LEU A 187 10.25 -88.82 21.35
C LEU A 187 10.04 -89.92 20.30
N ARG A 188 10.78 -89.87 19.18
CA ARG A 188 10.75 -90.84 18.08
C ARG A 188 12.05 -91.64 18.04
#